data_AF-A0A7C7ZS71-F1
#
_entry.id   AF-A0A7C7ZS71-F1
#
_cell.length_a   1.000
_cell.length_b   1.000
_cell.length_c   1.000
_cell.angle_alpha   90.00
_cell.angle_beta   90.00
_cell.angle_gamma   90.00
#
_symmetry.space_group_name_H-M   'P 1'
#
loop_
_entity.id
_entity.type
_entity.pdbx_description
1 polymer ?
#
loop_
_entity_poly.entity_id
_entity_poly.type
_entity_poly.pdbx_seq_one_letter_code
_entity_poly.pdbx_strand_id
1 'polypeptide(L)'
;MGKEDKTRGNLGRIFEEYGRLRDEILFDRGHNIFTEDPDDYRSRLQEVGFGWFDDYDSEEEQEGKAVPLNGNQRLLVEYFKGNSAPSEGVLEVFLKEKYAEDPNLPLLRKYFRKGNIYLKELLLFGIQRCPVDPGLLDDLAFFHSFHGMLGELIQMYMRACRLEQDTETFRILAEDFYCNTIEDGFDALYELRQEFDSNGPKGAIVAELAEGQRWSD
;
A
#
# COMPACT_ATOMS: atom_id res chain seq x y z
N MET A 1 -55.37 -13.19 -40.86
CA MET A 1 -54.72 -13.12 -39.54
C MET A 1 -53.40 -13.88 -39.66
N GLY A 2 -52.26 -13.20 -39.77
CA GLY A 2 -50.96 -13.87 -39.91
C GLY A 2 -49.98 -13.17 -40.87
N LYS A 3 -49.40 -12.05 -40.45
CA LYS A 3 -48.13 -11.52 -41.00
C LYS A 3 -47.30 -10.69 -40.00
N GLU A 4 -47.80 -10.35 -38.80
CA GLU A 4 -47.12 -9.40 -37.91
C GLU A 4 -46.15 -9.99 -36.87
N ASP A 5 -46.10 -11.32 -36.69
CA ASP A 5 -45.31 -11.91 -35.57
C ASP A 5 -43.95 -12.50 -35.97
N LYS A 6 -43.70 -12.76 -37.26
CA LYS A 6 -42.39 -13.24 -37.74
C LYS A 6 -41.35 -12.12 -37.88
N THR A 7 -41.78 -10.89 -38.11
CA THR A 7 -40.89 -9.76 -38.40
C THR A 7 -40.22 -9.23 -37.13
N ARG A 8 -40.92 -9.23 -35.98
CA ARG A 8 -40.39 -8.84 -34.67
C ARG A 8 -39.30 -9.80 -34.17
N GLY A 9 -39.51 -11.11 -34.31
CA GLY A 9 -38.49 -12.11 -33.95
C GLY A 9 -37.24 -12.08 -34.85
N ASN A 10 -37.41 -11.69 -36.12
CA ASN A 10 -36.30 -11.57 -37.07
C ASN A 10 -35.48 -10.28 -36.82
N LEU A 11 -36.14 -9.15 -36.55
CA LEU A 11 -35.47 -7.91 -36.17
C LEU A 11 -34.66 -8.06 -34.89
N GLY A 12 -35.20 -8.74 -33.87
CA GLY A 12 -34.48 -9.01 -32.62
C GLY A 12 -33.19 -9.80 -32.83
N ARG A 13 -33.24 -10.86 -33.65
CA ARG A 13 -32.03 -11.63 -34.02
C ARG A 13 -31.02 -10.83 -34.82
N ILE A 14 -31.50 -9.98 -35.74
CA ILE A 14 -30.64 -9.09 -36.51
C ILE A 14 -29.92 -8.11 -35.57
N PHE A 15 -30.62 -7.48 -34.62
CA PHE A 15 -29.97 -6.57 -33.66
C PHE A 15 -28.93 -7.27 -32.78
N GLU A 16 -29.19 -8.51 -32.35
CA GLU A 16 -28.22 -9.31 -31.59
C GLU A 16 -26.98 -9.71 -32.41
N GLU A 17 -27.16 -10.12 -33.67
CA GLU A 17 -26.04 -10.44 -34.57
C GLU A 17 -25.21 -9.20 -34.91
N TYR A 18 -25.85 -8.05 -35.15
CA TYR A 18 -25.14 -6.78 -35.35
C TYR A 18 -24.41 -6.30 -34.09
N GLY A 19 -24.96 -6.58 -32.90
CA GLY A 19 -24.29 -6.31 -31.62
C GLY A 19 -23.01 -7.13 -31.49
N ARG A 20 -23.09 -8.46 -31.67
CA ARG A 20 -21.93 -9.34 -31.59
C ARG A 20 -20.86 -9.02 -32.65
N LEU A 21 -21.28 -8.74 -33.89
CA LEU A 21 -20.35 -8.37 -34.95
C LEU A 21 -19.64 -7.03 -34.64
N ARG A 22 -20.37 -6.08 -34.04
CA ARG A 22 -19.78 -4.82 -33.59
C ARG A 22 -18.77 -5.06 -32.47
N ASP A 23 -19.10 -5.90 -31.49
CA ASP A 23 -18.23 -6.20 -30.35
C ASP A 23 -16.96 -6.94 -30.79
N GLU A 24 -17.06 -7.89 -31.73
CA GLU A 24 -15.91 -8.57 -32.34
C GLU A 24 -15.02 -7.58 -33.10
N ILE A 25 -15.59 -6.68 -33.92
CA ILE A 25 -14.83 -5.65 -34.64
C ILE A 25 -14.14 -4.67 -33.68
N LEU A 26 -14.80 -4.33 -32.57
CA LEU A 26 -14.24 -3.44 -31.54
C LEU A 26 -13.12 -4.14 -30.77
N PHE A 27 -13.27 -5.42 -30.47
CA PHE A 27 -12.24 -6.23 -29.82
C PHE A 27 -10.99 -6.36 -30.69
N ASP A 28 -11.14 -6.69 -31.97
CA ASP A 28 -10.03 -6.80 -32.92
C ASP A 28 -9.32 -5.44 -33.11
N ARG A 29 -10.08 -4.34 -33.17
CA ARG A 29 -9.50 -2.99 -33.22
C ARG A 29 -8.77 -2.60 -31.94
N GLY A 30 -9.34 -2.95 -30.79
CA GLY A 30 -8.69 -2.72 -29.49
C GLY A 30 -7.38 -3.49 -29.38
N HIS A 31 -7.36 -4.75 -29.79
CA HIS A 31 -6.16 -5.59 -29.79
C HIS A 31 -5.02 -5.01 -30.63
N ASN A 32 -5.34 -4.49 -31.82
CA ASN A 32 -4.35 -3.88 -32.72
C ASN A 32 -3.74 -2.58 -32.15
N ILE A 33 -4.50 -1.80 -31.37
CA ILE A 33 -3.99 -0.57 -30.72
C ILE A 33 -2.89 -0.89 -29.71
N PHE A 34 -3.06 -1.96 -28.91
CA PHE A 34 -2.05 -2.39 -27.95
C PHE A 34 -0.74 -2.88 -28.60
N THR A 35 -0.82 -3.41 -29.82
CA THR A 35 0.36 -3.93 -30.55
C THR A 35 1.09 -2.86 -31.35
N GLU A 36 0.40 -1.83 -31.81
CA GLU A 36 0.98 -0.81 -32.71
C GLU A 36 1.50 0.43 -31.97
N ASP A 37 0.92 0.78 -30.82
CA ASP A 37 1.24 2.04 -30.12
C ASP A 37 0.97 1.95 -28.60
N PRO A 38 1.88 1.32 -27.84
CA PRO A 38 1.67 1.01 -26.42
C PRO A 38 1.72 2.24 -25.50
N ASP A 39 2.16 3.40 -25.98
CA ASP A 39 2.36 4.58 -25.14
C ASP A 39 1.14 5.53 -25.12
N ASP A 40 0.23 5.45 -26.11
CA ASP A 40 -1.02 6.25 -26.18
C ASP A 40 -2.29 5.41 -26.46
N TYR A 41 -2.24 4.13 -26.07
CA TYR A 41 -3.37 3.22 -26.23
C TYR A 41 -4.65 3.73 -25.55
N ARG A 42 -4.51 4.50 -24.46
CA ARG A 42 -5.65 4.99 -23.66
C ARG A 42 -6.54 5.93 -24.47
N SER A 43 -5.95 6.89 -25.18
CA SER A 43 -6.67 7.87 -26.01
C SER A 43 -7.29 7.19 -27.23
N ARG A 44 -6.54 6.31 -27.90
CA ARG A 44 -7.01 5.61 -29.10
C ARG A 44 -8.14 4.62 -28.82
N LEU A 45 -8.15 3.97 -27.66
CA LEU A 45 -9.26 3.12 -27.23
C LEU A 45 -10.55 3.92 -27.02
N GLN A 46 -10.45 5.17 -26.53
CA GLN A 46 -11.62 6.06 -26.42
C GLN A 46 -12.16 6.44 -27.80
N GLU A 47 -11.30 6.76 -28.76
CA GLU A 47 -11.70 7.12 -30.12
C GLU A 47 -12.47 6.00 -30.83
N VAL A 48 -12.15 4.74 -30.55
CA VAL A 48 -12.85 3.58 -31.11
C VAL A 48 -14.08 3.15 -30.29
N GLY A 49 -14.42 3.86 -29.21
CA GLY A 49 -15.68 3.72 -28.49
C GLY A 49 -15.61 2.99 -27.15
N PHE A 50 -14.42 2.72 -26.61
CA PHE A 50 -14.27 2.21 -25.23
C PHE A 50 -14.39 3.35 -24.22
N GLY A 51 -15.22 3.17 -23.19
CA GLY A 51 -15.26 4.04 -22.01
C GLY A 51 -14.35 3.51 -20.90
N TRP A 52 -13.76 4.41 -20.14
CA TRP A 52 -13.10 4.04 -18.88
C TRP A 52 -14.14 4.10 -17.77
N PHE A 53 -14.32 2.99 -17.07
CA PHE A 53 -15.12 2.91 -15.85
C PHE A 53 -14.17 3.07 -14.67
N ASP A 54 -14.26 4.20 -13.97
CA ASP A 54 -13.55 4.45 -12.71
C ASP A 54 -14.55 4.24 -11.58
N ASP A 55 -15.01 3.00 -11.43
CA ASP A 55 -16.14 2.64 -10.56
C ASP A 55 -15.72 2.41 -9.10
N TYR A 56 -14.48 2.73 -8.75
CA TYR A 56 -13.92 2.58 -7.42
C TYR A 56 -13.59 3.95 -6.85
N ASP A 57 -14.14 4.27 -5.68
CA ASP A 57 -13.73 5.45 -4.91
C ASP A 57 -12.20 5.45 -4.77
N SER A 58 -11.57 6.58 -5.08
CA SER A 58 -10.14 6.78 -4.80
C SER A 58 -9.84 6.62 -3.31
N GLU A 59 -8.59 6.32 -2.94
CA GLU A 59 -8.21 6.20 -1.52
C GLU A 59 -8.60 7.43 -0.70
N GLU A 60 -8.45 8.62 -1.27
CA GLU A 60 -8.78 9.90 -0.63
C GLU A 60 -10.29 10.07 -0.42
N GLU A 61 -11.11 9.64 -1.37
CA GLU A 61 -12.57 9.63 -1.23
C GLU A 61 -13.01 8.63 -0.17
N GLN A 62 -12.42 7.43 -0.14
CA GLN A 62 -12.67 6.44 0.90
C GLN A 62 -12.32 7.00 2.29
N GLU A 63 -11.14 7.62 2.44
CA GLU A 63 -10.70 8.26 3.69
C GLU A 63 -11.64 9.42 4.09
N GLY A 64 -12.13 10.20 3.11
CA GLY A 64 -13.09 11.28 3.29
C GLY A 64 -14.41 10.77 3.89
N LYS A 65 -14.92 9.66 3.36
CA LYS A 65 -16.16 9.00 3.81
C LYS A 65 -15.98 8.14 5.06
N ALA A 66 -14.75 7.76 5.41
CA ALA A 66 -14.47 6.87 6.53
C ALA A 66 -14.92 7.43 7.89
N VAL A 67 -15.71 6.64 8.60
CA VAL A 67 -16.25 6.90 9.94
C VAL A 67 -16.03 5.68 10.85
N PRO A 68 -15.94 5.86 12.18
CA PRO A 68 -15.78 4.75 13.10
C PRO A 68 -17.06 3.90 13.20
N LEU A 69 -16.93 2.59 12.99
CA LEU A 69 -18.03 1.63 12.93
C LEU A 69 -18.24 0.91 14.27
N ASN A 70 -17.17 0.66 15.02
CA ASN A 70 -17.21 -0.09 16.27
C ASN A 70 -16.66 0.72 17.47
N GLY A 71 -16.69 0.12 18.67
CA GLY A 71 -16.23 0.77 19.90
C GLY A 71 -14.73 1.08 19.91
N ASN A 72 -13.92 0.18 19.37
CA ASN A 72 -12.47 0.34 19.26
C ASN A 72 -12.11 1.49 18.34
N GLN A 73 -12.73 1.57 17.16
CA GLN A 73 -12.53 2.66 16.21
C GLN A 73 -12.94 4.00 16.80
N ARG A 74 -14.03 4.06 17.57
CA ARG A 74 -14.41 5.27 18.32
C ARG A 74 -13.35 5.66 19.35
N LEU A 75 -12.82 4.69 20.10
CA LEU A 75 -11.74 4.91 21.06
C LEU A 75 -10.48 5.46 20.36
N LEU A 76 -10.06 4.87 19.24
CA LEU A 76 -8.91 5.33 18.47
C LEU A 76 -9.13 6.75 17.94
N VAL A 77 -10.32 7.05 17.40
CA VAL A 77 -10.65 8.40 16.93
C VAL A 77 -10.59 9.43 18.06
N GLU A 78 -11.04 9.09 19.28
CA GLU A 78 -10.92 9.99 20.42
C GLU A 78 -9.46 10.17 20.87
N TYR A 79 -8.66 9.10 20.85
CA TYR A 79 -7.23 9.20 21.09
C TYR A 79 -6.53 10.09 20.05
N PHE A 80 -6.83 9.92 18.75
CA PHE A 80 -6.26 10.73 17.68
C PHE A 80 -6.72 12.20 17.70
N LYS A 81 -7.69 12.56 18.54
CA LYS A 81 -8.06 13.96 18.85
C LYS A 81 -7.32 14.53 20.06
N GLY A 82 -6.48 13.76 20.72
CA GLY A 82 -5.71 14.18 21.90
C GLY A 82 -6.44 14.05 23.23
N ASN A 83 -7.52 13.26 23.28
CA ASN A 83 -8.32 13.13 24.50
C ASN A 83 -7.72 12.17 25.54
N SER A 84 -6.62 11.50 25.21
CA SER A 84 -5.88 10.62 26.12
C SER A 84 -4.40 10.50 25.73
N ALA A 85 -3.57 10.08 26.69
CA ALA A 85 -2.16 9.78 26.47
C ALA A 85 -1.97 8.39 25.84
N PRO A 86 -0.84 8.13 25.15
CA PRO A 86 -0.52 6.78 24.67
C PRO A 86 -0.42 5.79 25.84
N SER A 87 -0.94 4.59 25.64
CA SER A 87 -0.93 3.51 26.62
C SER A 87 -0.95 2.16 25.92
N GLU A 88 -0.59 1.10 26.65
CA GLU A 88 -0.63 -0.28 26.13
C GLU A 88 -2.04 -0.66 25.65
N GLY A 89 -3.09 -0.28 26.39
CA GLY A 89 -4.46 -0.53 25.96
C GLY A 89 -4.84 0.19 24.66
N VAL A 90 -4.35 1.40 24.43
CA VAL A 90 -4.60 2.11 23.15
C VAL A 90 -3.84 1.43 22.01
N LEU A 91 -2.58 1.01 22.26
CA LEU A 91 -1.76 0.30 21.28
C LEU A 91 -2.38 -1.06 20.91
N GLU A 92 -2.83 -1.84 21.89
CA GLU A 92 -3.52 -3.12 21.67
C GLU A 92 -4.78 -2.94 20.82
N VAL A 93 -5.57 -1.89 21.10
CA VAL A 93 -6.76 -1.57 20.29
C VAL A 93 -6.36 -1.19 18.86
N PHE A 94 -5.30 -0.40 18.68
CA PHE A 94 -4.79 -0.02 17.37
C PHE A 94 -4.37 -1.25 16.55
N LEU A 95 -3.53 -2.11 17.14
CA LEU A 95 -3.06 -3.34 16.49
C LEU A 95 -4.23 -4.29 16.18
N LYS A 96 -5.18 -4.44 17.10
CA LYS A 96 -6.36 -5.27 16.90
C LYS A 96 -7.23 -4.78 15.74
N GLU A 97 -7.41 -3.48 15.59
CA GLU A 97 -8.19 -2.93 14.45
C GLU A 97 -7.41 -3.00 13.13
N LYS A 98 -6.08 -2.85 13.15
CA LYS A 98 -5.23 -2.99 11.96
C LYS A 98 -5.26 -4.43 11.42
N TYR A 99 -5.20 -5.42 12.30
CA TYR A 99 -5.16 -6.86 11.96
C TYR A 99 -6.51 -7.57 12.07
N ALA A 100 -7.63 -6.82 12.06
CA ALA A 100 -8.96 -7.42 12.00
C ALA A 100 -9.17 -8.14 10.65
N GLU A 101 -10.15 -9.05 10.59
CA GLU A 101 -10.51 -9.75 9.34
C GLU A 101 -10.99 -8.78 8.24
N ASP A 102 -11.73 -7.74 8.66
CA ASP A 102 -12.19 -6.65 7.80
C ASP A 102 -11.84 -5.29 8.45
N PRO A 103 -10.57 -4.86 8.33
CA PRO A 103 -10.09 -3.65 8.97
C PRO A 103 -10.63 -2.41 8.25
N ASN A 104 -11.03 -1.39 9.00
CA ASN A 104 -11.40 -0.09 8.44
C ASN A 104 -10.14 0.72 8.07
N LEU A 105 -9.37 0.21 7.11
CA LEU A 105 -8.12 0.83 6.65
C LEU A 105 -8.30 2.27 6.19
N PRO A 106 -9.38 2.67 5.48
CA PRO A 106 -9.60 4.07 5.14
C PRO A 106 -9.68 4.99 6.36
N LEU A 107 -10.23 4.51 7.48
CA LEU A 107 -10.26 5.29 8.73
C LEU A 107 -8.87 5.46 9.33
N LEU A 108 -8.03 4.42 9.34
CA LEU A 108 -6.66 4.50 9.87
C LEU A 108 -5.77 5.35 8.96
N ARG A 109 -5.76 5.06 7.66
CA ARG A 109 -4.96 5.76 6.64
C ARG A 109 -5.23 7.26 6.61
N LYS A 110 -6.48 7.67 6.85
CA LYS A 110 -6.87 9.07 7.04
C LYS A 110 -6.03 9.80 8.11
N TYR A 111 -5.64 9.13 9.18
CA TYR A 111 -4.82 9.74 10.24
C TYR A 111 -3.31 9.71 9.91
N PHE A 112 -2.85 8.68 9.19
CA PHE A 112 -1.50 8.65 8.61
C PHE A 112 -1.30 9.82 7.63
N ARG A 113 -2.15 9.93 6.61
CA ARG A 113 -2.07 10.97 5.56
C ARG A 113 -2.20 12.40 6.10
N LYS A 114 -2.87 12.57 7.25
CA LYS A 114 -3.02 13.87 7.93
C LYS A 114 -1.85 14.25 8.83
N GLY A 115 -0.90 13.36 9.05
CA GLY A 115 0.25 13.61 9.92
C GLY A 115 -0.18 13.77 11.36
N ASN A 116 -1.15 12.94 11.78
CA ASN A 116 -1.71 13.04 13.11
C ASN A 116 -0.61 12.82 14.17
N ILE A 117 -0.37 13.84 14.98
CA ILE A 117 0.70 13.82 15.99
C ILE A 117 0.49 12.72 17.04
N TYR A 118 -0.76 12.44 17.41
CA TYR A 118 -1.08 11.41 18.39
C TYR A 118 -0.90 10.00 17.82
N LEU A 119 -1.22 9.79 16.54
CA LEU A 119 -0.87 8.54 15.85
C LEU A 119 0.65 8.33 15.87
N LYS A 120 1.44 9.34 15.48
CA LYS A 120 2.91 9.26 15.55
C LYS A 120 3.40 8.93 16.96
N GLU A 121 2.85 9.60 17.99
CA GLU A 121 3.17 9.30 19.39
C GLU A 121 2.85 7.85 19.78
N LEU A 122 1.74 7.28 19.31
CA LEU A 122 1.38 5.89 19.56
C LEU A 122 2.34 4.90 18.92
N LEU A 123 2.74 5.15 17.66
CA LEU A 123 3.71 4.33 16.95
C LEU A 123 5.06 4.35 17.66
N LEU A 124 5.56 5.53 18.01
CA LEU A 124 6.82 5.67 18.77
C LEU A 124 6.72 5.02 20.15
N PHE A 125 5.58 5.13 20.83
CA PHE A 125 5.32 4.46 22.09
C PHE A 125 5.39 2.93 21.96
N GLY A 126 4.84 2.37 20.88
CA GLY A 126 4.91 0.95 20.56
C GLY A 126 6.33 0.49 20.28
N ILE A 127 7.04 1.19 19.38
CA ILE A 127 8.44 0.89 19.01
C ILE A 127 9.36 0.97 20.23
N GLN A 128 9.13 1.90 21.16
CA GLN A 128 9.94 1.97 22.37
C GLN A 128 9.87 0.70 23.23
N ARG A 129 8.72 0.01 23.22
CA ARG A 129 8.47 -1.24 23.96
C ARG A 129 8.86 -2.48 23.16
N CYS A 130 8.54 -2.49 21.88
CA CYS A 130 8.80 -3.59 20.96
C CYS A 130 9.68 -3.08 19.79
N PRO A 131 10.97 -2.77 20.03
CA PRO A 131 11.81 -2.06 19.06
C PRO A 131 12.18 -2.89 17.83
N VAL A 132 11.94 -4.20 17.85
CA VAL A 132 12.26 -5.12 16.75
C VAL A 132 11.00 -5.59 16.00
N ASP A 133 9.83 -5.04 16.32
CA ASP A 133 8.58 -5.37 15.64
C ASP A 133 8.56 -4.75 14.24
N PRO A 134 8.60 -5.55 13.16
CA PRO A 134 8.64 -5.02 11.80
C PRO A 134 7.36 -4.28 11.43
N GLY A 135 6.20 -4.73 11.94
CA GLY A 135 4.91 -4.12 11.62
C GLY A 135 4.76 -2.68 12.13
N LEU A 136 5.31 -2.38 13.32
CA LEU A 136 5.35 -1.03 13.87
C LEU A 136 6.36 -0.12 13.16
N LEU A 137 7.48 -0.67 12.70
CA LEU A 137 8.48 0.07 11.92
C LEU A 137 7.96 0.37 10.51
N ASP A 138 7.26 -0.58 9.90
CA ASP A 138 6.54 -0.41 8.64
C ASP A 138 5.44 0.67 8.76
N ASP A 139 4.67 0.67 9.85
CA ASP A 139 3.73 1.77 10.13
C ASP A 139 4.44 3.13 10.23
N LEU A 140 5.62 3.18 10.87
CA LEU A 140 6.39 4.42 10.97
C LEU A 140 6.95 4.86 9.61
N ALA A 141 7.38 3.91 8.76
CA ALA A 141 7.81 4.16 7.40
C ALA A 141 6.65 4.66 6.52
N PHE A 142 5.47 4.07 6.66
CA PHE A 142 4.26 4.54 5.99
C PHE A 142 3.85 5.94 6.45
N PHE A 143 4.01 6.27 7.74
CA PHE A 143 3.83 7.64 8.21
C PHE A 143 4.87 8.59 7.60
N HIS A 144 6.12 8.14 7.50
CA HIS A 144 7.23 8.88 6.92
C HIS A 144 6.98 9.27 5.46
N SER A 145 6.41 8.39 4.64
CA SER A 145 6.15 8.65 3.21
C SER A 145 5.24 9.86 2.96
N PHE A 146 4.38 10.22 3.93
CA PHE A 146 3.53 11.42 3.85
C PHE A 146 4.13 12.66 4.52
N HIS A 147 4.96 12.50 5.55
CA HIS A 147 5.34 13.59 6.46
C HIS A 147 6.83 13.78 6.70
N GLY A 148 7.71 13.06 5.99
CA GLY A 148 9.15 13.34 5.93
C GLY A 148 9.82 13.42 7.30
N MET A 149 10.10 12.26 7.89
CA MET A 149 10.76 12.12 9.20
C MET A 149 11.97 11.19 9.18
N LEU A 150 12.80 11.30 8.13
CA LEU A 150 13.86 10.32 7.80
C LEU A 150 14.81 10.07 8.97
N GLY A 151 15.24 11.13 9.66
CA GLY A 151 16.18 11.01 10.78
C GLY A 151 15.64 10.19 11.95
N GLU A 152 14.34 10.31 12.27
CA GLU A 152 13.70 9.49 13.30
C GLU A 152 13.53 8.04 12.82
N LEU A 153 13.15 7.85 11.55
CA LEU A 153 12.98 6.53 10.95
C LEU A 153 14.31 5.74 10.97
N ILE A 154 15.41 6.36 10.54
CA ILE A 154 16.77 5.81 10.61
C ILE A 154 17.12 5.39 12.04
N GLN A 155 16.84 6.25 13.03
CA GLN A 155 17.15 5.94 14.43
C GLN A 155 16.41 4.70 14.91
N MET A 156 15.14 4.55 14.55
CA MET A 156 14.32 3.41 14.99
C MET A 156 14.78 2.12 14.31
N TYR A 157 15.00 2.12 12.98
CA TYR A 157 15.51 0.94 12.28
C TYR A 157 16.92 0.54 12.71
N MET A 158 17.84 1.49 12.88
CA MET A 158 19.19 1.18 13.38
C MET A 158 19.13 0.56 14.77
N ARG A 159 18.26 1.06 15.65
CA ARG A 159 18.04 0.45 16.97
C ARG A 159 17.48 -0.97 16.85
N ALA A 160 16.48 -1.18 15.99
CA ALA A 160 15.90 -2.50 15.73
C ALA A 160 16.96 -3.50 15.26
N CYS A 161 17.71 -3.13 14.22
CA CYS A 161 18.79 -3.92 13.65
C CYS A 161 19.87 -4.28 14.68
N ARG A 162 20.23 -3.36 15.59
CA ARG A 162 21.18 -3.63 16.67
C ARG A 162 20.64 -4.65 17.69
N LEU A 163 19.38 -4.51 18.07
CA LEU A 163 18.77 -5.31 19.14
C LEU A 163 18.35 -6.72 18.69
N GLU A 164 17.88 -6.87 17.45
CA GLU A 164 17.38 -8.16 16.95
C GLU A 164 18.47 -9.23 17.00
N GLN A 165 18.19 -10.43 17.49
CA GLN A 165 19.15 -11.52 17.56
C GLN A 165 18.81 -12.65 16.58
N ASP A 166 17.53 -12.78 16.24
CA ASP A 166 17.06 -13.70 15.22
C ASP A 166 17.47 -13.21 13.84
N THR A 167 18.18 -14.05 13.10
CA THR A 167 18.75 -13.67 11.80
C THR A 167 17.70 -13.48 10.73
N GLU A 168 16.59 -14.20 10.80
CA GLU A 168 15.50 -14.08 9.83
C GLU A 168 14.76 -12.76 10.03
N THR A 169 14.39 -12.44 11.26
CA THR A 169 13.78 -11.16 11.62
C THR A 169 14.73 -10.00 11.32
N PHE A 170 16.03 -10.16 11.57
CA PHE A 170 17.03 -9.17 11.18
C PHE A 170 17.07 -8.92 9.67
N ARG A 171 16.98 -9.98 8.85
CA ARG A 171 16.93 -9.84 7.38
C ARG A 171 15.74 -8.99 6.96
N ILE A 172 14.55 -9.29 7.48
CA ILE A 172 13.33 -8.51 7.20
C ILE A 172 13.57 -7.04 7.58
N LEU A 173 14.07 -6.78 8.78
CA LEU A 173 14.35 -5.41 9.23
C LEU A 173 15.37 -4.68 8.35
N ALA A 174 16.41 -5.36 7.87
CA ALA A 174 17.43 -4.76 7.02
C ALA A 174 16.91 -4.47 5.60
N GLU A 175 16.11 -5.37 5.03
CA GLU A 175 15.42 -5.18 3.74
C GLU A 175 14.43 -4.01 3.83
N ASP A 176 13.55 -4.03 4.83
CA ASP A 176 12.57 -2.96 5.05
C ASP A 176 13.25 -1.60 5.24
N PHE A 177 14.34 -1.57 6.02
CA PHE A 177 15.07 -0.33 6.25
C PHE A 177 15.64 0.24 4.95
N TYR A 178 16.23 -0.60 4.10
CA TYR A 178 16.73 -0.19 2.80
C TYR A 178 15.60 0.35 1.89
N CYS A 179 14.54 -0.44 1.71
CA CYS A 179 13.42 -0.06 0.86
C CYS A 179 12.76 1.26 1.31
N ASN A 180 12.62 1.45 2.61
CA ASN A 180 11.94 2.62 3.18
C ASN A 180 12.80 3.87 3.28
N THR A 181 14.07 3.84 2.85
CA THR A 181 14.97 5.01 2.98
C THR A 181 15.81 5.30 1.73
N ILE A 182 15.88 4.36 0.78
CA ILE A 182 16.67 4.53 -0.44
C ILE A 182 16.12 5.66 -1.34
N GLU A 183 14.80 5.82 -1.42
CA GLU A 183 14.17 6.90 -2.20
C GLU A 183 14.47 8.29 -1.63
N ASP A 184 14.72 8.39 -0.32
CA ASP A 184 15.19 9.62 0.33
C ASP A 184 16.72 9.82 0.24
N GLY A 185 17.42 8.92 -0.46
CA GLY A 185 18.86 8.97 -0.68
C GLY A 185 19.71 8.42 0.47
N PHE A 186 19.13 7.62 1.37
CA PHE A 186 19.87 6.96 2.44
C PHE A 186 20.06 5.46 2.12
N ASP A 187 21.30 5.06 1.84
CA ASP A 187 21.64 3.65 1.62
C ASP A 187 21.82 2.92 2.95
N ALA A 188 20.73 2.36 3.46
CA ALA A 188 20.75 1.62 4.73
C ALA A 188 21.70 0.41 4.72
N LEU A 189 21.84 -0.31 3.60
CA LEU A 189 22.72 -1.48 3.53
C LEU A 189 24.20 -1.08 3.55
N TYR A 190 24.55 0.09 3.01
CA TYR A 190 25.88 0.66 3.20
C TYR A 190 26.16 0.95 4.68
N GLU A 191 25.24 1.61 5.38
CA GLU A 191 25.42 1.95 6.79
C GLU A 191 25.46 0.71 7.69
N LEU A 192 24.59 -0.27 7.45
CA LEU A 192 24.58 -1.54 8.19
C LEU A 192 25.87 -2.34 7.98
N ARG A 193 26.52 -2.25 6.80
CA ARG A 193 27.84 -2.87 6.56
C ARG A 193 28.95 -2.27 7.40
N GLN A 194 28.85 -0.99 7.76
CA GLN A 194 29.81 -0.36 8.66
C GLN A 194 29.56 -0.73 10.12
N GLU A 195 28.31 -1.02 10.48
CA GLU A 195 27.90 -1.35 11.84
C GLU A 195 28.21 -2.81 12.22
N PHE A 196 28.02 -3.77 11.31
CA PHE A 196 28.15 -5.19 11.61
C PHE A 196 29.41 -5.80 10.98
N ASP A 197 30.16 -6.56 11.78
CA ASP A 197 31.33 -7.32 11.31
C ASP A 197 30.93 -8.29 10.19
N SER A 198 31.63 -8.21 9.05
CA SER A 198 31.44 -9.06 7.88
C SER A 198 31.60 -10.56 8.15
N ASN A 199 32.30 -10.93 9.23
CA ASN A 199 32.44 -12.34 9.65
C ASN A 199 31.29 -12.82 10.55
N GLY A 200 30.41 -11.92 10.98
CA GLY A 200 29.25 -12.21 11.82
C GLY A 200 28.00 -12.58 10.99
N PRO A 201 27.02 -13.27 11.58
CA PRO A 201 25.79 -13.67 10.88
C PRO A 201 25.05 -12.48 10.26
N LYS A 202 24.92 -11.37 11.00
CA LYS A 202 24.29 -10.14 10.50
C LYS A 202 25.08 -9.51 9.35
N GLY A 203 26.40 -9.41 9.47
CA GLY A 203 27.24 -8.84 8.42
C GLY A 203 27.18 -9.65 7.12
N ALA A 204 27.10 -10.98 7.21
CA ALA A 204 26.90 -11.85 6.06
C ALA A 204 25.56 -11.59 5.36
N ILE A 205 24.47 -11.41 6.12
CA ILE A 205 23.14 -11.06 5.58
C ILE A 205 23.20 -9.71 4.86
N VAL A 206 23.75 -8.66 5.50
CA VAL A 206 23.81 -7.33 4.87
C VAL A 206 24.65 -7.38 3.58
N ALA A 207 25.75 -8.14 3.57
CA ALA A 207 26.56 -8.33 2.36
C ALA A 207 25.76 -9.01 1.24
N GLU A 208 25.05 -10.08 1.55
CA GLU A 208 24.18 -10.81 0.61
C GLU A 208 23.09 -9.90 0.03
N LEU A 209 22.37 -9.15 0.89
CA LEU A 209 21.33 -8.21 0.47
C LEU A 209 21.89 -7.15 -0.48
N ALA A 210 23.05 -6.57 -0.13
CA ALA A 210 23.64 -5.52 -0.94
C ALA A 210 24.21 -6.03 -2.27
N GLU A 211 24.62 -7.29 -2.34
CA GLU A 211 24.97 -7.95 -3.61
C GLU A 211 23.72 -8.18 -4.46
N GLY A 212 22.60 -8.60 -3.86
CA GLY A 212 21.32 -8.81 -4.54
C GLY A 212 20.78 -7.56 -5.24
N GLN A 213 20.82 -6.40 -4.57
CA GLN A 213 20.33 -5.13 -5.13
C GLN A 213 21.13 -4.65 -6.36
N ARG A 214 22.42 -5.02 -6.45
CA ARG A 214 23.28 -4.65 -7.58
C ARG A 214 22.89 -5.28 -8.93
N TRP A 215 22.00 -6.27 -8.94
CA TRP A 215 21.55 -6.95 -10.16
C TRP A 215 20.15 -6.53 -10.60
N SER A 216 19.50 -5.63 -9.86
CA SER A 216 18.16 -5.12 -10.17
C SER A 216 18.16 -3.74 -10.83
N ASP A 217 19.32 -3.08 -10.88
CA ASP A 217 19.60 -1.85 -11.65
C ASP A 217 20.21 -2.16 -13.03
#